data_AF-A0A1V9X3W3-F1
#
_entry.id   AF-A0A1V9X3W3-F1
#
_cell.length_a   1.000
_cell.length_b   1.000
_cell.length_c   1.000
_cell.angle_alpha   90.00
_cell.angle_beta   90.00
_cell.angle_gamma   90.00
#
_symmetry.space_group_name_H-M   'P 1'
#
loop_
_entity.id
_entity.type
_entity.pdbx_description
1 polymer ?
#
loop_
_entity_poly.entity_id
_entity_poly.type
_entity_poly.pdbx_seq_one_letter_code
_entity_poly.pdbx_strand_id
1 'polypeptide(L)'
;MDSFEDERRFIQGHRVLVAEVKTVSHELACQFIEDKTFPDWSVVEPSVVIEKGWRVRNTGTRDWPPGTCLQQCWGELNMSDTAIIPLLKVDEEGVIRAPISLPGYNKHYQVYFRLYHPDHGYFGHKLWCNVIVRKDSSVQVGV
;
A
#
# COMPACT_ATOMS: atom_id res chain seq x y z
N MET A 1 17.90 -70.43 -12.90
CA MET A 1 16.63 -69.80 -12.48
C MET A 1 16.90 -68.32 -12.37
N ASP A 2 17.06 -67.65 -13.51
CA ASP A 2 16.01 -67.16 -14.45
C ASP A 2 15.86 -65.65 -14.18
N SER A 3 16.51 -64.78 -14.94
CA SER A 3 16.19 -64.35 -16.32
C SER A 3 14.99 -63.38 -16.35
N PHE A 4 15.18 -62.31 -17.15
CA PHE A 4 14.19 -61.31 -17.60
C PHE A 4 13.74 -60.25 -16.60
N GLU A 5 13.43 -59.01 -16.95
CA GLU A 5 13.83 -58.05 -17.98
C GLU A 5 13.07 -56.75 -17.61
N ASP A 6 13.49 -55.65 -18.22
CA ASP A 6 12.90 -54.31 -18.18
C ASP A 6 11.41 -54.32 -18.55
N GLU A 7 10.53 -53.70 -17.75
CA GLU A 7 9.32 -53.05 -18.26
C GLU A 7 9.06 -51.74 -17.52
N ARG A 8 9.61 -50.67 -18.07
CA ARG A 8 8.99 -49.34 -17.97
C ARG A 8 7.52 -49.40 -18.42
N ARG A 9 6.60 -49.08 -17.51
CA ARG A 9 5.27 -48.57 -17.86
C ARG A 9 5.11 -47.16 -17.29
N PHE A 10 5.29 -46.16 -18.17
CA PHE A 10 4.62 -44.87 -18.08
C PHE A 10 3.10 -45.12 -18.28
N ILE A 11 2.10 -44.39 -17.78
CA ILE A 11 1.83 -42.95 -17.69
C ILE A 11 0.70 -42.74 -16.63
N GLN A 12 0.65 -41.52 -16.09
CA GLN A 12 -0.55 -40.78 -15.65
C GLN A 12 -0.72 -40.58 -14.14
N GLY A 13 0.03 -39.61 -13.64
CA GLY A 13 -0.18 -39.03 -12.32
C GLY A 13 0.82 -37.93 -12.06
N HIS A 14 0.87 -36.90 -12.91
CA HIS A 14 1.63 -35.68 -12.63
C HIS A 14 1.01 -34.98 -11.41
N ARG A 15 1.30 -35.46 -10.20
CA ARG A 15 1.29 -34.62 -9.02
C ARG A 15 2.44 -33.65 -9.23
N VAL A 16 2.10 -32.47 -9.75
CA VAL A 16 2.94 -31.29 -9.59
C VAL A 16 3.12 -31.17 -8.06
N LEU A 17 4.29 -31.55 -7.56
CA LEU A 17 4.75 -31.10 -6.26
C LEU A 17 4.98 -29.61 -6.44
N VAL A 18 3.91 -28.82 -6.37
CA VAL A 18 4.06 -27.41 -6.10
C VAL A 18 4.68 -27.40 -4.72
N ALA A 19 6.00 -27.24 -4.66
CA ALA A 19 6.67 -26.91 -3.43
C ALA A 19 5.89 -25.72 -2.89
N GLU A 20 5.21 -25.93 -1.77
CA GLU A 20 4.60 -24.86 -1.01
C GLU A 20 5.77 -23.95 -0.64
N VAL A 21 5.99 -22.92 -1.47
CA VAL A 21 7.01 -21.91 -1.20
C VAL A 21 6.53 -21.32 0.11
N LYS A 22 7.21 -21.65 1.21
CA LYS A 22 7.02 -20.98 2.49
C LYS A 22 7.29 -19.51 2.23
N THR A 23 6.24 -18.76 1.94
CA THR A 23 6.30 -17.31 1.79
C THR A 23 6.97 -16.81 3.05
N VAL A 24 8.10 -16.11 2.91
CA VAL A 24 8.77 -15.51 4.06
C VAL A 24 7.79 -14.55 4.69
N SER A 25 7.19 -14.98 5.79
CA SER A 25 6.14 -14.25 6.47
C SER A 25 6.80 -13.28 7.45
N HIS A 26 6.55 -11.99 7.25
CA HIS A 26 7.03 -10.94 8.15
C HIS A 26 6.04 -10.80 9.31
N GLU A 27 6.54 -10.49 10.51
CA GLU A 27 5.68 -10.31 11.68
C GLU A 27 4.63 -9.21 11.45
N LEU A 28 5.10 -8.00 11.11
CA LEU A 28 4.25 -6.92 10.66
C LEU A 28 4.39 -6.75 9.15
N ALA A 29 3.26 -6.76 8.44
CA ALA A 29 3.22 -6.46 7.02
C ALA A 29 1.96 -5.69 6.65
N CYS A 30 2.02 -4.99 5.53
CA CYS A 30 0.91 -4.22 4.98
C CYS A 30 0.98 -4.32 3.46
N GLN A 31 -0.08 -4.82 2.85
CA GLN A 31 -0.25 -4.87 1.41
C GLN A 31 -1.20 -3.76 0.99
N PHE A 32 -0.76 -2.93 0.04
CA PHE A 32 -1.63 -1.98 -0.64
C PHE A 32 -2.63 -2.72 -1.55
N ILE A 33 -3.91 -2.31 -1.51
CA ILE A 33 -4.96 -2.84 -2.39
C ILE A 33 -5.35 -1.79 -3.43
N GLU A 34 -5.81 -0.62 -3.00
CA GLU A 34 -6.31 0.43 -3.90
C GLU A 34 -6.31 1.80 -3.22
N ASP A 35 -6.29 2.85 -4.04
CA ASP A 35 -6.57 4.20 -3.61
C ASP A 35 -8.07 4.37 -3.31
N LYS A 36 -8.41 4.93 -2.15
CA LYS A 36 -9.82 5.14 -1.76
C LYS A 36 -10.37 6.51 -2.06
N THR A 37 -9.52 7.55 -2.14
CA THR A 37 -9.97 8.93 -2.37
C THR A 37 -9.38 9.51 -3.64
N PHE A 38 -8.07 9.72 -3.67
CA PHE A 38 -7.36 10.30 -4.82
C PHE A 38 -6.50 9.24 -5.51
N PRO A 39 -6.89 8.74 -6.70
CA PRO A 39 -6.01 7.96 -7.54
C PRO A 39 -4.77 8.76 -7.97
N ASP A 40 -3.76 8.06 -8.46
CA ASP A 40 -2.57 8.70 -9.00
C ASP A 40 -2.89 9.75 -10.06
N TRP A 41 -2.19 10.88 -9.95
CA TRP A 41 -2.30 12.05 -10.84
C TRP A 41 -3.64 12.78 -10.80
N SER A 42 -4.39 12.62 -9.71
CA SER A 42 -5.58 13.44 -9.43
C SER A 42 -5.24 14.93 -9.46
N VAL A 43 -6.10 15.73 -10.09
CA VAL A 43 -6.01 17.19 -10.09
C VAL A 43 -6.68 17.72 -8.83
N VAL A 44 -5.99 18.61 -8.12
CA VAL A 44 -6.41 19.15 -6.82
C VAL A 44 -6.13 20.64 -6.75
N GLU A 45 -6.95 21.35 -5.98
CA GLU A 45 -6.79 22.78 -5.76
C GLU A 45 -5.52 23.09 -4.95
N PRO A 46 -4.87 24.25 -5.19
CA PRO A 46 -3.73 24.71 -4.42
C PRO A 46 -4.11 25.15 -3.01
N SER A 47 -3.16 25.11 -2.08
CA SER A 47 -3.29 25.66 -0.72
C SER A 47 -4.43 25.04 0.12
N VAL A 48 -4.74 23.77 -0.11
CA VAL A 48 -5.75 23.01 0.67
C VAL A 48 -5.11 21.81 1.38
N VAL A 49 -5.83 21.25 2.34
CA VAL A 49 -5.52 19.93 2.91
C VAL A 49 -6.47 18.91 2.29
N ILE A 50 -5.91 17.84 1.75
CA ILE A 50 -6.68 16.70 1.23
C ILE A 50 -6.57 15.51 2.18
N GLU A 51 -7.62 14.68 2.25
CA GLU A 51 -7.56 13.41 2.98
C GLU A 51 -7.28 12.25 2.01
N LYS A 52 -6.02 11.78 2.00
CA LYS A 52 -5.63 10.65 1.19
C LYS A 52 -5.97 9.34 1.90
N GLY A 53 -6.80 8.52 1.25
CA GLY A 53 -7.18 7.19 1.72
C GLY A 53 -6.51 6.10 0.90
N TRP A 54 -6.02 5.06 1.57
CA TRP A 54 -5.55 3.82 0.95
C TRP A 54 -6.24 2.63 1.60
N ARG A 55 -6.82 1.74 0.81
CA ARG A 55 -7.25 0.43 1.29
C ARG A 55 -6.03 -0.47 1.36
N VAL A 56 -5.88 -1.13 2.49
CA VAL A 56 -4.73 -1.99 2.79
C VAL A 56 -5.19 -3.26 3.46
N ARG A 57 -4.37 -4.30 3.38
CA ARG A 57 -4.54 -5.57 4.10
C ARG A 57 -3.34 -5.82 5.00
N ASN A 58 -3.59 -6.29 6.22
CA ASN A 58 -2.52 -6.85 7.05
C ASN A 58 -2.20 -8.26 6.57
N THR A 59 -1.07 -8.42 5.87
CA THR A 59 -0.56 -9.72 5.39
C THR A 59 0.57 -10.26 6.27
N GLY A 60 0.69 -9.74 7.50
CA GLY A 60 1.69 -10.17 8.47
C GLY A 60 1.24 -11.43 9.21
N THR A 61 2.08 -11.92 10.11
CA THR A 61 1.70 -13.03 11.01
C THR A 61 1.12 -12.56 12.35
N ARG A 62 1.05 -11.23 12.56
CA ARG A 62 0.57 -10.60 13.78
C ARG A 62 -0.37 -9.43 13.46
N ASP A 63 -1.36 -9.24 14.34
CA ASP A 63 -2.23 -8.06 14.34
C ASP A 63 -1.38 -6.78 14.50
N TRP A 64 -1.78 -5.68 13.86
CA TRP A 64 -1.06 -4.42 14.01
C TRP A 64 -1.17 -3.90 15.45
N PRO A 65 -0.04 -3.73 16.17
CA PRO A 65 -0.05 -3.31 17.55
C PRO A 65 -0.44 -1.82 17.68
N PRO A 66 -1.02 -1.42 18.83
CA PRO A 66 -1.16 0.00 19.19
C PRO A 66 0.18 0.73 19.11
N GLY A 67 0.19 1.97 18.65
CA GLY A 67 1.42 2.72 18.39
C GLY A 67 1.95 2.57 16.96
N THR A 68 1.30 1.76 16.12
CA THR A 68 1.53 1.76 14.68
C THR A 68 1.16 3.13 14.10
N CYS A 69 2.09 3.73 13.37
CA CYS A 69 1.93 5.05 12.77
C CYS A 69 2.37 5.06 11.31
N LEU A 70 1.95 6.08 10.57
CA LEU A 70 2.40 6.34 9.20
C LEU A 70 3.51 7.39 9.22
N GLN A 71 4.60 7.13 8.52
CA GLN A 71 5.74 8.06 8.45
C GLN A 71 6.12 8.38 7.00
N GLN A 72 6.45 9.64 6.76
CA GLN A 72 6.95 10.09 5.47
C GLN A 72 8.36 9.56 5.25
N CYS A 73 8.57 8.90 4.11
CA CYS A 73 9.86 8.34 3.72
C CYS A 73 10.54 9.17 2.63
N TRP A 74 9.75 9.85 1.79
CA TRP A 74 10.25 10.68 0.68
C TRP A 74 9.15 11.62 0.17
N GLY A 75 9.56 12.72 -0.47
CA GLY A 75 8.67 13.61 -1.23
C GLY A 75 8.59 15.01 -0.66
N GLU A 76 7.86 15.86 -1.37
CA GLU A 76 7.81 17.31 -1.10
C GLU A 76 6.59 17.73 -0.25
N LEU A 77 5.55 16.90 -0.20
CA LEU A 77 4.36 17.15 0.60
C LEU A 77 4.57 16.66 2.03
N ASN A 78 3.83 17.23 2.98
CA ASN A 78 3.85 16.81 4.37
C ASN A 78 2.42 16.51 4.83
N MET A 79 2.28 15.64 5.83
CA MET A 79 1.01 15.52 6.53
C MET A 79 0.77 16.77 7.38
N SER A 80 -0.45 17.30 7.37
CA SER A 80 -0.81 18.44 8.21
C SER A 80 -1.12 18.03 9.66
N ASP A 81 -1.43 16.77 9.89
CA ASP A 81 -1.72 16.17 11.19
C ASP A 81 -1.45 14.65 11.14
N THR A 82 -1.70 13.95 12.24
CA THR A 82 -1.51 12.51 12.39
C THR A 82 -2.47 11.72 11.49
N ALA A 83 -1.94 10.71 10.80
CA ALA A 83 -2.75 9.78 10.02
C ALA A 83 -3.60 8.88 10.92
N ILE A 84 -4.79 8.53 10.47
CA ILE A 84 -5.68 7.55 11.11
C ILE A 84 -5.27 6.16 10.64
N ILE A 85 -4.80 5.33 11.58
CA ILE A 85 -4.37 3.96 11.33
C ILE A 85 -5.35 2.98 12.00
N PRO A 86 -6.07 2.14 11.25
CA PRO A 86 -6.86 1.07 11.83
C PRO A 86 -5.94 -0.03 12.39
N LEU A 87 -6.24 -0.57 13.58
CA LEU A 87 -5.51 -1.70 14.16
C LEU A 87 -6.01 -3.01 13.54
N LEU A 88 -5.49 -3.34 12.36
CA LEU A 88 -5.95 -4.49 11.57
C LEU A 88 -5.44 -5.81 12.12
N LYS A 89 -6.35 -6.77 12.24
CA LYS A 89 -6.01 -8.17 12.50
C LYS A 89 -5.34 -8.81 11.29
N VAL A 90 -4.67 -9.94 11.51
CA VAL A 90 -4.14 -10.76 10.40
C VAL A 90 -5.24 -11.03 9.35
N ASP A 91 -4.90 -10.82 8.09
CA ASP A 91 -5.76 -10.92 6.90
C ASP A 91 -6.93 -9.91 6.82
N GLU A 92 -7.08 -9.02 7.80
CA GLU A 92 -8.09 -7.97 7.79
C GLU A 92 -7.71 -6.84 6.83
N GLU A 93 -8.73 -6.24 6.22
CA GLU A 93 -8.59 -5.04 5.41
C GLU A 93 -9.16 -3.81 6.10
N GLY A 94 -8.53 -2.66 5.87
CA GLY A 94 -9.05 -1.39 6.32
C GLY A 94 -8.52 -0.23 5.49
N VAL A 95 -8.89 0.98 5.91
CA VAL A 95 -8.50 2.21 5.22
C VAL A 95 -7.62 3.05 6.13
N ILE A 96 -6.39 3.30 5.69
CA ILE A 96 -5.52 4.31 6.28
C ILE A 96 -5.90 5.66 5.68
N ARG A 97 -6.03 6.69 6.51
CA ARG A 97 -6.33 8.07 6.08
C ARG A 97 -5.24 9.02 6.53
N ALA A 98 -4.67 9.79 5.62
CA ALA A 98 -3.65 10.78 5.92
C ALA A 98 -4.10 12.17 5.43
N PRO A 99 -4.15 13.18 6.31
CA PRO A 99 -4.37 14.56 5.89
C PRO A 99 -3.05 15.13 5.32
N ILE A 100 -3.04 15.47 4.03
CA ILE A 100 -1.85 15.93 3.29
C ILE A 100 -2.04 17.40 2.91
N SER A 101 -1.08 18.25 3.29
CA SER A 101 -1.08 19.67 2.95
C SER A 101 -0.50 19.91 1.55
N LEU A 102 -1.26 20.61 0.71
CA LEU A 102 -0.87 20.94 -0.66
C LEU A 102 -0.34 22.39 -0.76
N PRO A 103 0.82 22.61 -1.39
CA PRO A 103 1.34 23.95 -1.64
C PRO A 103 0.47 24.78 -2.60
N GLY A 104 0.78 26.07 -2.68
CA GLY A 104 0.08 27.01 -3.55
C GLY A 104 0.54 27.04 -5.02
N TYR A 105 1.56 26.25 -5.38
CA TYR A 105 2.21 26.33 -6.70
C TYR A 105 1.70 25.25 -7.65
N ASN A 106 1.42 25.65 -8.89
CA ASN A 106 0.97 24.71 -9.92
C ASN A 106 2.13 23.79 -10.33
N LYS A 107 2.10 22.53 -9.88
CA LYS A 107 3.14 21.53 -10.14
C LYS A 107 2.59 20.12 -9.86
N HIS A 108 3.31 19.13 -10.35
CA HIS A 108 3.18 17.74 -9.95
C HIS A 108 3.87 17.51 -8.60
N TYR A 109 3.13 16.99 -7.63
CA TYR A 109 3.65 16.64 -6.32
C TYR A 109 3.56 15.15 -6.06
N GLN A 110 4.54 14.65 -5.31
CA GLN A 110 4.64 13.26 -4.91
C GLN A 110 5.08 13.19 -3.46
N VAL A 111 4.49 12.26 -2.72
CA VAL A 111 4.91 11.91 -1.37
C VAL A 111 4.69 10.42 -1.12
N TYR A 112 5.63 9.83 -0.40
CA TYR A 112 5.63 8.41 -0.08
C TYR A 112 5.71 8.24 1.42
N PHE A 113 4.86 7.35 1.91
CA PHE A 113 4.75 6.99 3.30
C PHE A 113 4.97 5.50 3.49
N ARG A 114 5.30 5.11 4.71
CA ARG A 114 5.38 3.71 5.11
C ARG A 114 4.94 3.58 6.56
N LEU A 115 4.31 2.46 6.89
CA LEU A 115 3.97 2.16 8.27
C LEU A 115 5.25 1.93 9.08
N TYR A 116 5.20 2.35 10.34
CA TYR A 116 6.27 2.25 11.31
C TYR A 116 5.70 1.88 12.68
N HIS A 117 6.39 1.02 13.40
CA HIS A 117 6.14 0.76 14.81
C HIS A 117 7.46 0.88 15.59
N PRO A 118 7.50 1.51 16.78
CA PRO A 118 8.74 1.71 17.54
C PRO A 118 9.58 0.44 17.77
N ASP A 119 8.90 -0.67 18.09
CA ASP A 119 9.59 -1.93 18.43
C ASP A 119 10.00 -2.77 17.21
N HIS A 120 9.56 -2.40 16.00
CA HIS A 120 9.77 -3.18 14.78
C HIS A 120 10.48 -2.38 13.67
N GLY A 121 10.33 -1.06 13.66
CA GLY A 121 10.73 -0.20 12.57
C GLY A 121 9.70 -0.13 11.44
N TYR A 122 10.15 0.23 10.23
CA TYR A 122 9.31 0.34 9.05
C TYR A 122 8.85 -1.04 8.54
N PHE A 123 7.60 -1.13 8.08
CA PHE A 123 7.07 -2.38 7.53
C PHE A 123 6.08 -2.18 6.38
N GLY A 124 5.82 -3.27 5.66
CA GLY A 124 4.85 -3.31 4.56
C GLY A 124 5.23 -2.51 3.31
N HIS A 125 4.27 -2.38 2.39
CA HIS A 125 4.40 -1.61 1.16
C HIS A 125 4.52 -0.12 1.45
N LYS A 126 5.15 0.62 0.52
CA LYS A 126 5.03 2.08 0.52
C LYS A 126 3.62 2.45 0.07
N LEU A 127 3.06 3.50 0.66
CA LEU A 127 1.82 4.14 0.24
C LEU A 127 2.19 5.51 -0.33
N TRP A 128 1.49 5.98 -1.35
CA TRP A 128 1.88 7.21 -2.03
C TRP A 128 0.69 8.10 -2.39
N CYS A 129 0.99 9.37 -2.55
CA CYS A 129 0.06 10.36 -3.08
C CYS A 129 0.77 11.11 -4.20
N ASN A 130 0.30 10.89 -5.43
CA ASN A 130 0.73 11.61 -6.62
C ASN A 130 -0.41 12.50 -7.09
N VAL A 131 -0.20 13.81 -7.12
CA VAL A 131 -1.23 14.78 -7.46
C VAL A 131 -0.69 15.87 -8.36
N ILE A 132 -1.59 16.46 -9.15
CA ILE A 132 -1.34 17.65 -9.95
C ILE A 132 -2.03 18.80 -9.24
N VAL A 133 -1.27 19.68 -8.59
CA VAL A 133 -1.81 20.91 -8.06
C VAL A 133 -2.00 21.88 -9.21
N ARG A 134 -3.24 22.31 -9.44
CA ARG A 134 -3.60 23.30 -10.44
C ARG A 134 -4.83 24.05 -9.95
N LYS A 135 -4.76 25.37 -9.94
CA LYS A 135 -5.96 26.20 -9.75
C LYS A 135 -6.91 25.99 -10.92
N ASP A 136 -8.10 25.45 -10.68
CA ASP A 136 -9.10 25.46 -11.74
C ASP A 136 -9.49 26.91 -12.02
N SER A 137 -9.29 27.34 -13.26
CA SER A 137 -9.60 28.69 -13.71
C SER A 137 -10.99 28.75 -14.31
N SER A 138 -11.94 28.00 -13.74
CA SER A 138 -13.32 27.92 -14.19
C SER A 138 -14.20 29.01 -13.57
N VAL A 139 -13.73 30.26 -13.55
CA VAL A 139 -14.61 31.44 -13.48
C VAL A 139 -13.93 32.61 -14.21
N GLN A 140 -14.42 32.94 -15.41
CA GLN A 140 -14.62 34.29 -16.01
C GLN A 140 -15.07 34.11 -17.48
N VAL A 141 -16.09 34.72 -18.09
CA VAL A 141 -17.35 35.41 -17.77
C VAL A 141 -18.15 35.37 -19.10
N GLY A 142 -19.47 35.22 -19.08
CA GLY A 142 -20.33 35.59 -20.20
C GLY A 142 -21.34 36.63 -19.73
N VAL A 143 -21.09 37.89 -20.09
CA VAL A 143 -21.96 39.07 -19.93
C VAL A 143 -23.25 38.90 -20.71
#